data_AF-A0AAV4USQ7-F1
#
_entry.id   AF-A0AAV4USQ7-F1
#
_cell.length_a   1.000
_cell.length_b   1.000
_cell.length_c   1.000
_cell.angle_alpha   90.00
_cell.angle_beta   90.00
_cell.angle_gamma   90.00
#
_symmetry.space_group_name_H-M   'P 1'
#
loop_
_entity.id
_entity.type
_entity.pdbx_description
1 polymer ?
#
loop_
_entity_poly.entity_id
_entity_poly.type
_entity_poly.pdbx_seq_one_letter_code
_entity_poly.pdbx_strand_id
1 'polypeptide(L)'
;DFRIFCGDLGNDVTDEVLIRSFSKYPSFVKAKVVRDKRTNKTKGFGFVSFKDPQDFIKAMREMNGRYVGSRPIKLRKSTWRDRNIDIVKKKQREKEKLGLL
;
A
#
# COMPACT_ATOMS: atom_id res chain seq x y z
N ASP A 1 9.91 2.03 -8.18
CA ASP A 1 8.50 2.49 -8.21
C ASP A 1 8.28 3.63 -7.21
N PHE A 2 7.28 4.46 -7.47
CA PHE A 2 6.77 5.52 -6.59
C PHE A 2 5.51 5.01 -5.91
N ARG A 3 5.49 4.93 -4.57
CA ARG A 3 4.37 4.31 -3.84
C ARG A 3 3.59 5.30 -3.00
N ILE A 4 2.27 5.23 -3.13
CA ILE A 4 1.31 5.92 -2.29
C ILE A 4 0.89 4.96 -1.17
N PHE A 5 0.84 5.46 0.06
CA PHE A 5 0.14 4.83 1.16
C PHE A 5 -1.33 5.24 1.09
N CYS A 6 -2.22 4.25 1.10
CA CYS A 6 -3.67 4.40 1.03
C CYS A 6 -4.26 4.00 2.39
N GLY A 7 -4.66 4.96 3.22
CA GLY A 7 -5.21 4.73 4.55
C GLY A 7 -6.71 4.99 4.63
N ASP A 8 -7.29 4.64 5.78
CA ASP A 8 -8.72 4.79 6.11
C ASP A 8 -9.64 4.01 5.15
N LEU A 9 -9.14 2.87 4.66
CA LEU A 9 -9.90 2.01 3.76
C LEU A 9 -10.98 1.26 4.54
N GLY A 10 -12.20 1.24 3.97
CA GLY A 10 -13.29 0.41 4.48
C GLY A 10 -13.00 -1.09 4.36
N ASN A 11 -13.77 -1.91 5.08
CA ASN A 11 -13.64 -3.37 5.05
C ASN A 11 -13.99 -3.99 3.69
N ASP A 12 -14.78 -3.26 2.90
CA ASP A 12 -15.19 -3.58 1.54
C ASP A 12 -14.09 -3.30 0.48
N VAL A 13 -13.03 -2.58 0.85
CA VAL A 13 -11.95 -2.25 -0.10
C VAL A 13 -10.99 -3.43 -0.27
N THR A 14 -10.92 -3.94 -1.49
CA THR A 14 -10.02 -5.02 -1.89
C THR A 14 -8.89 -4.51 -2.79
N ASP A 15 -7.97 -5.41 -3.16
CA ASP A 15 -6.89 -5.11 -4.10
C ASP A 15 -7.47 -4.65 -5.44
N GLU A 16 -8.53 -5.34 -5.91
CA GLU A 16 -9.23 -5.07 -7.17
C GLU A 16 -9.90 -3.69 -7.15
N VAL A 17 -10.48 -3.28 -6.01
CA VAL A 17 -11.07 -1.94 -5.85
C VAL A 17 -10.02 -0.86 -6.01
N LEU A 18 -8.84 -1.03 -5.39
CA LEU A 18 -7.73 -0.10 -5.56
C LEU A 18 -7.18 -0.13 -6.99
N ILE A 19 -7.00 -1.32 -7.58
CA ILE A 19 -6.56 -1.45 -8.98
C ILE A 19 -7.48 -0.64 -9.88
N ARG A 20 -8.80 -0.91 -9.87
CA ARG A 20 -9.78 -0.21 -10.69
C ARG A 20 -9.75 1.31 -10.48
N SER A 21 -9.58 1.77 -9.24
CA SER A 21 -9.58 3.20 -8.91
C SER A 21 -8.34 3.95 -9.44
N PHE A 22 -7.21 3.26 -9.56
CA PHE A 22 -5.93 3.86 -9.95
C PHE A 22 -5.44 3.44 -11.35
N SER A 23 -6.06 2.46 -12.00
CA SER A 23 -5.70 2.02 -13.37
C SER A 23 -5.89 3.10 -14.44
N LYS A 24 -6.62 4.18 -14.16
CA LYS A 24 -6.75 5.34 -15.07
C LYS A 24 -5.45 6.12 -15.25
N TYR A 25 -4.47 5.93 -14.38
CA TYR A 25 -3.15 6.56 -14.48
C TYR A 25 -2.22 5.64 -15.29
N PRO A 26 -1.67 6.08 -16.44
CA PRO A 26 -0.94 5.21 -17.37
C PRO A 26 0.23 4.43 -16.76
N SER A 27 0.95 5.03 -15.82
CA SER A 27 2.11 4.39 -15.18
C SER A 27 1.77 3.52 -13.98
N PHE A 28 0.49 3.24 -13.72
CA PHE A 28 0.07 2.31 -12.68
C PHE A 28 0.75 0.94 -12.83
N VAL A 29 1.20 0.37 -11.70
CA VAL A 29 1.90 -0.92 -11.68
C VAL A 29 1.12 -1.98 -10.92
N LYS A 30 0.73 -1.66 -9.68
CA LYS A 30 0.00 -2.58 -8.79
C LYS A 30 -0.61 -1.84 -7.62
N ALA A 31 -1.61 -2.47 -7.02
CA ALA A 31 -2.14 -2.09 -5.72
C ALA A 31 -2.22 -3.31 -4.79
N LYS A 32 -2.13 -3.08 -3.48
CA LYS A 32 -2.28 -4.12 -2.46
C LYS A 32 -2.87 -3.57 -1.18
N VAL A 33 -3.96 -4.15 -0.72
CA VAL A 33 -4.53 -3.97 0.62
C VAL A 33 -3.78 -4.89 1.60
N VAL A 34 -3.37 -4.32 2.72
CA VAL A 34 -2.70 -5.08 3.77
C VAL A 34 -3.75 -5.75 4.63
N ARG A 35 -3.64 -7.07 4.72
CA ARG A 35 -4.52 -7.92 5.54
C ARG A 35 -3.72 -8.57 6.66
N ASP A 36 -4.40 -8.86 7.75
CA ASP A 36 -3.87 -9.70 8.81
C ASP A 36 -3.68 -11.13 8.29
N LYS A 37 -2.50 -11.73 8.53
CA LYS A 37 -2.16 -13.04 7.95
C LYS A 37 -2.94 -14.20 8.57
N ARG A 38 -3.40 -14.05 9.81
CA ARG A 38 -4.11 -15.13 10.53
C ARG A 38 -5.60 -15.09 10.24
N THR A 39 -6.18 -13.89 10.20
CA THR A 39 -7.63 -13.69 10.07
C THR A 39 -8.07 -13.29 8.66
N ASN A 40 -7.13 -12.94 7.77
CA ASN A 40 -7.37 -12.39 6.43
C ASN A 40 -8.22 -11.10 6.39
N LYS A 41 -8.50 -10.50 7.55
CA LYS A 41 -9.21 -9.23 7.65
C LYS A 41 -8.29 -8.07 7.24
N THR A 42 -8.85 -7.07 6.56
CA THR A 42 -8.09 -5.86 6.20
C THR A 42 -7.60 -5.13 7.44
N LYS A 43 -6.42 -4.51 7.35
CA LYS A 43 -5.90 -3.60 8.36
C LYS A 43 -6.32 -2.15 8.12
N GLY A 44 -7.21 -1.90 7.15
CA GLY A 44 -7.71 -0.56 6.81
C GLY A 44 -6.71 0.30 6.02
N PHE A 45 -5.68 -0.32 5.43
CA PHE A 45 -4.72 0.38 4.59
C PHE A 45 -4.14 -0.50 3.49
N GLY A 46 -3.55 0.14 2.50
CA GLY A 46 -2.90 -0.48 1.37
C GLY A 46 -1.86 0.41 0.73
N PHE A 47 -1.35 -0.04 -0.42
CA PHE A 47 -0.35 0.67 -1.20
C PHE A 47 -0.69 0.59 -2.68
N VAL A 48 -0.42 1.68 -3.39
CA VAL A 48 -0.49 1.77 -4.85
C VAL A 48 0.89 2.19 -5.36
N SER A 49 1.35 1.62 -6.46
CA SER A 49 2.66 1.93 -7.05
C SER A 49 2.58 2.35 -8.51
N PHE A 50 3.38 3.35 -8.86
CA PHE A 50 3.52 3.93 -10.19
C PHE A 50 4.96 3.81 -10.70
N LYS A 51 5.15 3.79 -12.02
CA LYS A 51 6.47 3.92 -12.65
C LYS A 51 6.90 5.38 -12.77
N ASP A 52 5.95 6.29 -13.02
CA ASP A 52 6.23 7.70 -13.30
C ASP A 52 5.92 8.59 -12.07
N PRO A 53 6.84 9.50 -11.67
CA PRO A 53 6.57 10.45 -10.58
C PRO A 53 5.43 11.45 -10.87
N GLN A 54 5.16 11.81 -12.13
CA GLN A 54 4.11 12.76 -12.50
C GLN A 54 2.72 12.18 -12.24
N ASP A 55 2.49 10.93 -12.67
CA ASP A 55 1.25 10.21 -12.38
C ASP A 55 1.08 9.99 -10.87
N PHE A 56 2.17 9.73 -10.15
CA PHE A 56 2.13 9.64 -8.68
C PHE A 56 1.63 10.95 -8.05
N ILE A 57 2.14 12.11 -8.47
CA ILE A 57 1.72 13.42 -7.96
C ILE A 57 0.26 13.69 -8.34
N LYS A 58 -0.11 13.41 -9.59
CA LYS A 58 -1.48 13.58 -10.09
C LYS A 58 -2.47 12.72 -9.31
N ALA A 59 -2.18 11.44 -9.13
CA ALA A 59 -3.00 10.52 -8.34
C ALA A 59 -3.13 10.97 -6.88
N MET A 60 -2.03 11.42 -6.25
CA MET A 60 -2.07 11.95 -4.88
C MET A 60 -3.01 13.16 -4.76
N ARG A 61 -2.99 14.07 -5.74
CA ARG A 61 -3.83 15.27 -5.72
C ARG A 61 -5.31 14.96 -5.99
N GLU A 62 -5.59 14.13 -6.98
CA GLU A 62 -6.97 13.89 -7.45
C GLU A 62 -7.75 12.92 -6.58
N MET A 63 -7.08 11.92 -6.01
CA MET A 63 -7.72 10.81 -5.31
C MET A 63 -7.75 10.99 -3.79
N ASN A 64 -6.92 11.86 -3.20
CA ASN A 64 -6.97 12.08 -1.76
C ASN A 64 -8.32 12.67 -1.33
N GLY A 65 -8.96 12.05 -0.34
CA GLY A 65 -10.30 12.42 0.13
C GLY A 65 -11.45 11.91 -0.75
N ARG A 66 -11.19 11.25 -1.88
CA ARG A 66 -12.25 10.64 -2.71
C ARG A 66 -12.77 9.38 -2.05
N TYR A 67 -14.05 9.08 -2.28
CA TYR A 67 -14.63 7.82 -1.83
C TYR A 67 -14.05 6.66 -2.64
N VAL A 68 -13.50 5.67 -1.92
CA VAL A 68 -13.09 4.39 -2.46
C VAL A 68 -13.73 3.33 -1.58
N GLY A 69 -14.75 2.65 -2.14
CA GLY A 69 -15.66 1.84 -1.33
C GLY A 69 -16.53 2.71 -0.44
N SER A 70 -16.72 2.29 0.81
CA SER A 70 -17.58 2.96 1.79
C SER A 70 -16.99 4.21 2.47
N ARG A 71 -15.71 4.54 2.24
CA ARG A 71 -15.00 5.60 2.98
C ARG A 71 -14.14 6.51 2.09
N PRO A 72 -13.89 7.77 2.50
CA PRO A 72 -12.93 8.63 1.84
C PRO A 72 -11.49 8.16 2.10
N ILE A 73 -10.73 7.96 1.03
CA ILE A 73 -9.35 7.46 1.10
C ILE A 73 -8.38 8.55 1.58
N LYS A 74 -7.46 8.21 2.49
CA LYS A 74 -6.38 9.12 2.93
C LYS A 74 -5.06 8.74 2.28
N LEU A 75 -4.54 9.58 1.39
CA LEU A 75 -3.30 9.32 0.66
C LEU A 75 -2.10 10.04 1.29
N ARG A 76 -0.97 9.34 1.36
CA ARG A 76 0.31 9.88 1.83
C ARG A 76 1.47 9.30 1.02
N LYS A 77 2.62 10.00 0.97
CA LYS A 77 3.86 9.41 0.43
C LYS A 77 4.21 8.17 1.26
N SER A 78 4.54 7.06 0.60
CA SER A 78 4.82 5.80 1.29
C SER A 78 6.27 5.72 1.76
N THR A 79 6.47 5.38 3.04
CA THR A 79 7.76 4.99 3.64
C THR A 79 8.04 3.49 3.51
N TRP A 80 7.51 2.83 2.47
CA TRP A 80 7.57 1.36 2.35
C TRP A 80 9.00 0.82 2.26
N ARG A 81 9.94 1.59 1.66
CA ARG A 81 11.33 1.14 1.49
C ARG A 81 11.98 0.95 2.86
N ASP A 82 11.84 1.94 3.72
CA ASP A 82 12.39 1.95 5.08
C ASP A 82 11.78 0.80 5.90
N ARG A 83 10.44 0.65 5.87
CA ARG A 83 9.75 -0.42 6.60
C ARG A 83 10.11 -1.83 6.16
N ASN A 84 10.30 -2.06 4.86
CA ASN A 84 10.70 -3.39 4.37
C ASN A 84 12.12 -3.75 4.84
N ILE A 85 13.04 -2.79 4.85
CA ILE A 85 14.41 -2.99 5.34
C ILE A 85 14.40 -3.37 6.82
N ASP A 86 13.63 -2.67 7.65
CA ASP A 86 13.54 -2.95 9.08
C ASP A 86 12.96 -4.34 9.38
N ILE A 87 11.94 -4.76 8.63
CA ILE A 87 11.35 -6.11 8.75
C ILE A 87 12.37 -7.19 8.40
N VAL A 88 13.13 -7.00 7.31
CA VAL A 88 14.16 -7.97 6.88
C VAL A 88 15.28 -8.05 7.92
N LYS A 89 15.79 -6.90 8.40
CA LYS A 89 16.81 -6.85 9.46
C LYS A 89 16.34 -7.54 10.74
N LYS A 90 15.09 -7.32 11.17
CA LYS A 90 14.54 -7.97 12.37
C LYS A 90 14.49 -9.49 12.20
N LYS A 91 14.00 -9.98 11.06
CA LYS A 91 13.97 -11.42 10.76
C LYS A 91 15.35 -12.04 10.71
N GLN A 92 16.35 -11.33 10.18
CA GLN A 92 17.73 -11.81 10.12
C GLN A 92 18.32 -11.97 11.53
N ARG A 93 18.14 -10.96 12.40
CA ARG A 93 18.54 -11.05 13.81
C ARG A 93 17.84 -12.18 14.58
N GLU A 94 16.56 -12.43 14.31
CA GLU A 94 15.81 -13.54 14.92
C GLU A 94 16.38 -14.90 14.47
N LYS A 95 16.73 -15.05 13.19
CA LYS A 95 17.37 -16.27 12.67
C LYS A 95 18.76 -16.51 13.25
N GLU A 96 19.58 -15.47 13.37
CA GLU A 96 20.92 -15.54 14.01
C GLU A 96 20.80 -15.98 15.48
N LYS A 97 19.85 -15.41 16.24
CA LYS A 97 19.58 -15.82 17.63
C LYS A 97 19.13 -17.28 17.77
N LEU A 98 18.48 -17.82 16.74
CA LEU A 98 18.01 -19.21 16.69
C LEU A 98 19.06 -20.16 16.11
N GLY A 99 20.25 -19.69 15.71
CA GLY A 99 21.29 -20.52 15.09
C GLY A 99 20.90 -21.08 13.72
N LEU A 100 19.96 -20.43 13.02
CA LEU A 100 19.46 -20.84 11.70
C LEU A 100 20.24 -20.21 10.53
N LEU A 101 21.31 -19.50 10.84
CA LEU A 101 22.26 -18.80 9.97
C LEU A 101 23.64 -18.92 10.63
#